data_AF-A0A9X2JV93-F1
#
_entry.id   AF-A0A9X2JV93-F1
#
_cell.length_a   1.000
_cell.length_b   1.000
_cell.length_c   1.000
_cell.angle_alpha   90.00
_cell.angle_beta   90.00
_cell.angle_gamma   90.00
#
_symmetry.space_group_name_H-M   'P 1'
#
loop_
_entity.id
_entity.type
_entity.pdbx_description
1 polymer ?
#
loop_
_entity_poly.entity_id
_entity_poly.type
_entity_poly.pdbx_seq_one_letter_code
_entity_poly.pdbx_strand_id
1 'polypeptide(L)'
;MSAVPGDERLAPVLAAAPAADGEFVEITDADVEQVVGLWRDCGLTRPWNDPHVDLADARAGDTSTVLVARSGGRVVATAMAGHDGHRGWLYYVAVAPDLQGSGLGRAAVVAAEAWLVARGARKIQLMVRTTNTDVLGFYARLGYSDQDCTVLGRWVESS
;
A
#
# COMPACT_ATOMS: atom_id res chain seq x y z
N MET A 1 3.84 38.91 -3.78
CA MET A 1 2.78 37.89 -3.77
C MET A 1 3.17 36.81 -4.77
N SER A 2 3.87 35.77 -4.30
CA SER A 2 4.37 34.69 -5.15
C SER A 2 3.20 33.82 -5.60
N ALA A 3 3.09 33.59 -6.90
CA ALA A 3 2.14 32.66 -7.48
C ALA A 3 2.37 31.26 -6.89
N VAL A 4 1.29 30.59 -6.52
CA VAL A 4 1.27 29.15 -6.21
C VAL A 4 1.64 28.44 -7.52
N PRO A 5 2.73 27.66 -7.61
CA PRO A 5 3.02 26.89 -8.80
C PRO A 5 2.03 25.75 -8.91
N GLY A 6 1.48 25.57 -10.11
CA GLY A 6 0.85 24.34 -10.54
C GLY A 6 -0.60 24.18 -10.13
N ASP A 7 -1.49 24.24 -11.11
CA ASP A 7 -2.80 23.59 -11.10
C ASP A 7 -2.57 22.05 -11.00
N GLU A 8 -2.12 21.57 -9.83
CA GLU A 8 -2.19 20.17 -9.46
C GLU A 8 -3.66 19.85 -9.29
N ARG A 9 -4.32 19.52 -10.40
CA ARG A 9 -5.61 18.84 -10.33
C ARG A 9 -5.40 17.62 -9.45
N LEU A 10 -5.93 17.68 -8.22
CA LEU A 10 -6.02 16.53 -7.33
C LEU A 10 -6.57 15.39 -8.19
N ALA A 11 -5.75 14.35 -8.38
CA ALA A 11 -6.27 13.13 -8.98
C ALA A 11 -7.47 12.73 -8.12
N PRO A 12 -8.68 12.55 -8.70
CA PRO A 12 -9.80 12.07 -7.92
C PRO A 12 -9.32 10.79 -7.26
N VAL A 13 -9.51 10.66 -5.92
CA VAL A 13 -9.42 9.36 -5.24
C VAL A 13 -10.19 8.42 -6.14
N LEU A 14 -9.49 7.46 -6.75
CA LEU A 14 -10.05 6.69 -7.84
C LEU A 14 -11.32 6.06 -7.26
N ALA A 15 -12.48 6.45 -7.79
CA ALA A 15 -13.75 5.88 -7.34
C ALA A 15 -13.61 4.35 -7.37
N ALA A 16 -14.10 3.70 -6.30
CA ALA A 16 -13.97 2.27 -6.05
C ALA A 16 -14.01 1.49 -7.37
N ALA A 17 -12.86 0.95 -7.77
CA ALA A 17 -12.85 0.00 -8.87
C ALA A 17 -13.78 -1.16 -8.43
N PRO A 18 -14.75 -1.58 -9.26
CA PRO A 18 -15.45 -2.82 -8.97
C PRO A 18 -14.37 -3.90 -8.90
N ALA A 19 -14.13 -4.42 -7.70
CA ALA A 19 -13.23 -5.53 -7.52
C ALA A 19 -13.76 -6.65 -8.41
N ALA A 20 -12.91 -7.17 -9.30
CA ALA A 20 -13.13 -8.51 -9.83
C ALA A 20 -13.05 -9.44 -8.61
N ASP A 21 -14.22 -9.73 -8.03
CA ASP A 21 -14.48 -10.59 -6.88
C ASP A 21 -13.49 -10.44 -5.72
N GLY A 22 -13.68 -9.40 -4.89
CA GLY A 22 -13.02 -9.29 -3.58
C GLY A 22 -13.13 -7.90 -2.97
N GLU A 23 -14.04 -7.72 -2.01
CA GLU A 23 -14.02 -6.56 -1.13
C GLU A 23 -12.71 -6.54 -0.32
N PHE A 24 -12.02 -5.40 -0.28
CA PHE A 24 -10.88 -5.21 0.60
C PHE A 24 -11.39 -4.89 1.99
N VAL A 25 -11.10 -5.77 2.93
CA VAL A 25 -11.47 -5.63 4.34
C VAL A 25 -10.21 -5.68 5.21
N GLU A 26 -10.32 -5.19 6.44
CA GLU A 26 -9.23 -5.34 7.40
C GLU A 26 -8.92 -6.82 7.67
N ILE A 27 -7.65 -7.10 7.82
CA ILE A 27 -7.11 -8.42 8.11
C ILE A 27 -7.64 -8.97 9.46
N THR A 28 -7.80 -10.29 9.54
CA THR A 28 -8.05 -11.03 10.78
C THR A 28 -6.89 -11.96 11.12
N ASP A 29 -6.86 -12.52 12.33
CA ASP A 29 -5.80 -13.46 12.72
C ASP A 29 -5.75 -14.71 11.83
N ALA A 30 -6.88 -15.10 11.23
CA ALA A 30 -6.95 -16.24 10.31
C ALA A 30 -6.20 -16.00 8.99
N ASP A 31 -5.86 -14.76 8.66
CA ASP A 31 -5.22 -14.39 7.40
C ASP A 31 -3.70 -14.27 7.50
N VAL A 32 -3.15 -14.17 8.73
CA VAL A 32 -1.75 -13.77 8.97
C VAL A 32 -0.78 -14.62 8.16
N GLU A 33 -0.91 -15.94 8.21
CA GLU A 33 -0.01 -16.83 7.47
C GLU A 33 -0.17 -16.72 5.95
N GLN A 34 -1.40 -16.49 5.46
CA GLN A 34 -1.63 -16.29 4.03
C GLN A 34 -1.08 -14.96 3.53
N VAL A 35 -1.19 -13.90 4.34
CA VAL A 35 -0.65 -12.58 4.03
C VAL A 35 0.88 -12.62 3.98
N VAL A 36 1.51 -13.21 5.00
CA VAL A 36 2.97 -13.36 5.02
C VAL A 36 3.44 -14.24 3.87
N GLY A 37 2.73 -15.34 3.57
CA GLY A 37 2.99 -16.18 2.40
C GLY A 37 2.95 -15.37 1.09
N LEU A 38 1.89 -14.60 0.88
CA LEU A 38 1.74 -13.74 -0.29
C LEU A 38 2.86 -12.70 -0.40
N TRP A 39 3.27 -12.07 0.69
CA TRP A 39 4.38 -11.11 0.67
C TRP A 39 5.71 -11.75 0.29
N ARG A 40 5.94 -13.00 0.70
CA ARG A 40 7.13 -13.78 0.27
C ARG A 40 7.05 -14.10 -1.22
N ASP A 41 5.91 -14.58 -1.70
CA ASP A 41 5.70 -14.91 -3.12
C ASP A 41 5.86 -13.69 -4.04
N CYS A 42 5.48 -12.50 -3.55
CA CYS A 42 5.67 -11.23 -4.25
C CYS A 42 7.08 -10.62 -4.06
N GLY A 43 7.98 -11.26 -3.32
CA GLY A 43 9.34 -10.76 -3.08
C GLY A 43 9.41 -9.46 -2.26
N LEU A 44 8.43 -9.22 -1.40
CA LEU A 44 8.31 -7.99 -0.61
C LEU A 44 9.05 -8.08 0.75
N THR A 45 9.35 -9.27 1.22
CA THR A 45 10.04 -9.47 2.51
C THR A 45 11.55 -9.28 2.41
N ARG A 46 12.21 -8.96 3.53
CA ARG A 46 13.66 -8.78 3.60
C ARG A 46 14.23 -9.50 4.81
N PRO A 47 15.50 -9.95 4.79
CA PRO A 47 16.09 -10.65 5.93
C PRO A 47 16.15 -9.82 7.22
N TRP A 48 16.15 -8.48 7.11
CA TRP A 48 16.25 -7.56 8.23
C TRP A 48 14.91 -7.09 8.79
N ASN A 49 13.78 -7.42 8.14
CA ASN A 49 12.43 -7.15 8.61
C ASN A 49 11.65 -8.45 8.72
N ASP A 50 11.23 -8.82 9.92
CA ASP A 50 10.31 -9.95 10.10
C ASP A 50 8.90 -9.53 9.64
N PRO A 51 8.34 -10.15 8.57
CA PRO A 51 7.01 -9.79 8.08
C PRO A 51 5.91 -10.05 9.11
N HIS A 52 6.08 -10.99 10.05
CA HIS A 52 5.12 -11.22 11.12
C HIS A 52 5.09 -10.06 12.12
N VAL A 53 6.26 -9.50 12.42
CA VAL A 53 6.38 -8.31 13.29
C VAL A 53 5.84 -7.08 12.58
N ASP A 54 6.24 -6.83 11.33
CA ASP A 54 5.73 -5.70 10.53
C ASP A 54 4.19 -5.73 10.45
N LEU A 55 3.59 -6.91 10.27
CA LEU A 55 2.14 -7.10 10.25
C LEU A 55 1.50 -6.86 11.61
N ALA A 56 2.09 -7.38 12.69
CA ALA A 56 1.57 -7.19 14.04
C ALA A 56 1.61 -5.71 14.45
N ASP A 57 2.73 -5.03 14.21
CA ASP A 57 2.91 -3.61 14.50
C ASP A 57 1.92 -2.74 13.72
N ALA A 58 1.71 -3.05 12.43
CA ALA A 58 0.73 -2.34 11.60
C ALA A 58 -0.71 -2.47 12.13
N ARG A 59 -1.02 -3.49 12.93
CA ARG A 59 -2.34 -3.74 13.53
C ARG A 59 -2.45 -3.32 15.00
N ALA A 60 -1.36 -2.85 15.61
CA ALA A 60 -1.29 -2.61 17.06
C ALA A 60 -2.10 -1.38 17.52
N GLY A 61 -2.48 -0.49 16.60
CA GLY A 61 -3.29 0.69 16.90
C GLY A 61 -4.02 1.23 15.67
N ASP A 62 -4.63 2.40 15.81
CA ASP A 62 -5.59 2.90 14.81
C ASP A 62 -4.98 3.72 13.66
N THR A 63 -3.66 3.96 13.72
CA THR A 63 -2.92 4.77 12.74
C THR A 63 -2.47 3.97 11.52
N SER A 64 -2.60 2.65 11.53
CA SER A 64 -2.28 1.78 10.38
C SER A 64 -3.22 0.57 10.30
N THR A 65 -3.20 -0.12 9.16
CA THR A 65 -3.90 -1.39 8.95
C THR A 65 -3.23 -2.22 7.87
N VAL A 66 -3.66 -3.47 7.73
CA VAL A 66 -3.46 -4.28 6.52
C VAL A 66 -4.83 -4.64 5.96
N LEU A 67 -5.08 -4.22 4.72
CA LEU A 67 -6.28 -4.59 3.96
C LEU A 67 -5.99 -5.84 3.14
N VAL A 68 -6.98 -6.75 3.07
CA VAL A 68 -6.89 -8.01 2.35
C VAL A 68 -8.10 -8.21 1.44
N ALA A 69 -7.88 -8.74 0.25
CA ALA A 69 -8.93 -9.28 -0.61
C ALA A 69 -8.84 -10.81 -0.64
N ARG A 70 -9.99 -11.49 -0.59
CA ARG A 70 -10.06 -12.96 -0.62
C ARG A 70 -10.86 -13.45 -1.81
N SER A 71 -10.40 -14.55 -2.40
CA SER A 71 -11.14 -15.30 -3.43
C SER A 71 -11.09 -16.78 -3.08
N GLY A 72 -12.25 -17.42 -2.94
CA GLY A 72 -12.34 -18.84 -2.54
C GLY A 72 -11.66 -19.16 -1.20
N GLY A 73 -11.66 -18.23 -0.24
CA GLY A 73 -11.00 -18.39 1.06
C GLY A 73 -9.47 -18.16 1.06
N ARG A 74 -8.87 -17.95 -0.11
CA ARG A 74 -7.46 -17.59 -0.27
C ARG A 74 -7.28 -16.07 -0.24
N VAL A 75 -6.30 -15.57 0.49
CA VAL A 75 -5.86 -14.16 0.36
C VAL A 75 -5.15 -13.98 -0.97
N VAL A 76 -5.67 -13.09 -1.83
CA VAL A 76 -5.18 -12.90 -3.20
C VAL A 76 -4.54 -11.54 -3.44
N ALA A 77 -4.79 -10.56 -2.57
CA ALA A 77 -4.16 -9.25 -2.64
C ALA A 77 -4.12 -8.60 -1.26
N THR A 78 -3.13 -7.74 -1.04
CA THR A 78 -3.01 -6.95 0.19
C THR A 78 -2.53 -5.53 -0.08
N ALA A 79 -2.82 -4.63 0.86
CA ALA A 79 -2.18 -3.33 0.97
C ALA A 79 -2.05 -2.97 2.46
N MET A 80 -0.84 -2.65 2.90
CA MET A 80 -0.62 -2.05 4.22
C MET A 80 -0.67 -0.54 4.09
N ALA A 81 -1.48 0.10 4.93
CA ALA A 81 -1.69 1.54 4.93
C ALA A 81 -1.40 2.11 6.31
N GLY A 82 -0.74 3.26 6.38
CA GLY A 82 -0.49 3.97 7.64
C GLY A 82 -0.56 5.48 7.48
N HIS A 83 -1.05 6.19 8.49
CA HIS A 83 -1.08 7.64 8.55
C HIS A 83 -0.24 8.16 9.72
N ASP A 84 0.81 8.91 9.40
CA ASP A 84 1.79 9.41 10.39
C ASP A 84 1.39 10.75 11.04
N GLY A 85 0.18 11.24 10.77
CA GLY A 85 -0.29 12.57 11.18
C GLY A 85 -0.01 13.69 10.16
N HIS A 86 0.78 13.41 9.12
CA HIS A 86 1.12 14.35 8.05
C HIS A 86 0.84 13.79 6.65
N ARG A 87 1.17 12.52 6.42
CA ARG A 87 1.04 11.78 5.16
C ARG A 87 0.45 10.41 5.40
N GLY A 88 -0.30 9.94 4.40
CA GLY A 88 -0.59 8.52 4.25
C GLY A 88 0.58 7.81 3.58
N TRP A 89 0.82 6.57 3.96
CA TRP A 89 1.88 5.73 3.40
C TRP A 89 1.32 4.38 2.98
N LEU A 90 1.80 3.90 1.83
CA LEU A 90 1.53 2.54 1.35
C LEU A 90 2.77 1.68 1.47
N TYR A 91 2.59 0.50 2.06
CA TYR A 91 3.57 -0.58 2.14
C TYR A 91 2.91 -1.89 1.72
N TYR A 92 3.74 -2.90 1.43
CA TYR A 92 3.27 -4.28 1.22
C TYR A 92 2.04 -4.42 0.29
N VAL A 93 1.99 -3.62 -0.79
CA VAL A 93 0.97 -3.76 -1.84
C VAL A 93 1.31 -4.98 -2.68
N ALA A 94 0.50 -6.03 -2.56
CA ALA A 94 0.77 -7.33 -3.15
C ALA A 94 -0.44 -7.87 -3.91
N VAL A 95 -0.18 -8.59 -5.00
CA VAL A 95 -1.17 -9.37 -5.74
C VAL A 95 -0.57 -10.72 -6.02
N ALA A 96 -1.32 -11.78 -5.74
CA ALA A 96 -0.92 -13.16 -5.98
C ALA A 96 -0.36 -13.30 -7.41
N PRO A 97 0.83 -13.91 -7.61
CA PRO A 97 1.49 -13.94 -8.91
C PRO A 97 0.61 -14.46 -10.06
N ASP A 98 -0.22 -15.46 -9.79
CA ASP A 98 -1.16 -16.07 -10.72
C ASP A 98 -2.37 -15.20 -11.06
N LEU A 99 -2.57 -14.09 -10.35
CA LEU A 99 -3.68 -13.14 -10.54
C LEU A 99 -3.19 -11.74 -10.90
N GLN A 100 -1.91 -11.56 -11.24
CA GLN A 100 -1.40 -10.28 -11.73
C GLN A 100 -2.03 -9.91 -13.08
N GLY A 101 -2.16 -8.61 -13.36
CA GLY A 101 -2.86 -8.11 -14.55
C GLY A 101 -4.39 -8.17 -14.48
N SER A 102 -4.98 -8.71 -13.41
CA SER A 102 -6.44 -8.78 -13.20
C SER A 102 -7.10 -7.45 -12.77
N GLY A 103 -6.30 -6.45 -12.40
CA GLY A 103 -6.79 -5.20 -11.79
C GLY A 103 -6.80 -5.18 -10.26
N LEU A 104 -6.53 -6.30 -9.58
CA LEU A 104 -6.47 -6.37 -8.12
C LEU A 104 -5.47 -5.39 -7.48
N GLY A 105 -4.35 -5.10 -8.15
CA GLY A 105 -3.37 -4.13 -7.64
C GLY A 105 -3.94 -2.71 -7.57
N ARG A 106 -4.69 -2.31 -8.61
CA ARG A 106 -5.40 -1.02 -8.59
C ARG A 106 -6.44 -1.02 -7.48
N ALA A 107 -7.23 -2.09 -7.35
CA ALA A 107 -8.25 -2.19 -6.30
C ALA A 107 -7.64 -2.09 -4.89
N ALA A 108 -6.48 -2.71 -4.66
CA ALA A 108 -5.75 -2.64 -3.39
C ALA A 108 -5.33 -1.21 -3.03
N VAL A 109 -4.74 -0.48 -4.00
CA VAL A 109 -4.33 0.91 -3.82
C VAL A 109 -5.54 1.79 -3.52
N VAL A 110 -6.64 1.63 -4.27
CA VAL A 110 -7.87 2.42 -4.06
C VAL A 110 -8.48 2.17 -2.67
N ALA A 111 -8.52 0.93 -2.21
CA ALA A 111 -9.02 0.61 -0.88
C ALA A 111 -8.15 1.25 0.22
N ALA A 112 -6.82 1.21 0.04
CA ALA A 112 -5.89 1.83 0.96
C ALA A 112 -6.00 3.36 0.95
N GLU A 113 -6.16 3.99 -0.22
CA GLU A 113 -6.41 5.43 -0.34
C GLU A 113 -7.68 5.85 0.38
N ALA A 114 -8.78 5.11 0.19
CA ALA A 114 -10.03 5.37 0.90
C ALA A 114 -9.86 5.28 2.42
N TRP A 115 -9.17 4.24 2.90
CA TRP A 115 -8.87 4.06 4.33
C TRP A 115 -8.04 5.22 4.91
N LEU A 116 -7.05 5.71 4.15
CA LEU A 116 -6.17 6.82 4.54
C LEU A 116 -6.91 8.16 4.53
N VAL A 117 -7.71 8.42 3.50
CA VAL A 117 -8.52 9.65 3.38
C VAL A 117 -9.54 9.75 4.51
N ALA A 118 -10.19 8.64 4.87
CA ALA A 118 -11.09 8.58 6.02
C ALA A 118 -10.40 8.94 7.35
N ARG A 119 -9.07 8.82 7.42
CA ARG A 119 -8.21 9.19 8.57
C ARG A 119 -7.53 10.55 8.43
N GLY A 120 -7.95 11.35 7.46
CA GLY A 120 -7.48 12.73 7.28
C GLY A 120 -6.16 12.87 6.52
N ALA A 121 -5.70 11.81 5.85
CA ALA A 121 -4.54 11.91 4.97
C ALA A 121 -4.82 12.93 3.85
N ARG A 122 -3.98 13.96 3.76
CA ARG A 122 -4.06 15.00 2.70
C ARG A 122 -3.21 14.68 1.48
N LYS A 123 -2.26 13.76 1.64
CA LYS A 123 -1.34 13.30 0.59
C LYS A 123 -0.84 11.91 0.96
N ILE A 124 -0.77 11.03 -0.03
CA ILE A 124 -0.34 9.64 0.12
C ILE A 124 0.99 9.46 -0.60
N GLN A 125 1.91 8.75 0.03
CA GLN A 125 3.27 8.53 -0.43
C GLN A 125 3.65 7.06 -0.35
N LEU A 126 4.65 6.69 -1.14
CA LEU A 126 5.21 5.34 -1.18
C LEU A 126 6.62 5.41 -1.73
N MET A 127 7.39 4.34 -1.52
CA MET A 127 8.76 4.23 -2.00
C MET A 127 8.87 3.06 -2.96
N VAL A 128 9.40 3.34 -4.16
CA VAL A 128 9.74 2.31 -5.16
C VAL A 128 11.24 2.37 -5.39
N ARG A 129 11.90 1.22 -5.51
CA ARG A 129 13.30 1.18 -5.97
C ARG A 129 13.36 1.76 -7.38
N THR A 130 14.29 2.69 -7.62
CA THR A 130 14.44 3.35 -8.92
C THR A 130 14.67 2.39 -10.09
N THR A 131 15.17 1.19 -9.81
CA THR A 131 15.38 0.13 -10.81
C THR A 131 14.12 -0.66 -11.17
N ASN A 132 13.01 -0.50 -10.44
CA ASN A 132 11.77 -1.24 -10.68
C ASN A 132 10.82 -0.41 -11.56
N THR A 133 11.15 -0.31 -12.85
CA THR A 133 10.42 0.49 -13.84
C THR A 133 8.97 0.05 -14.00
N ASP A 134 8.68 -1.24 -13.83
CA ASP A 134 7.32 -1.78 -13.96
C ASP A 134 6.39 -1.26 -12.85
N VAL A 135 6.88 -1.28 -11.60
CA VAL A 135 6.14 -0.74 -10.44
C VAL A 135 6.03 0.78 -10.51
N LEU A 136 7.06 1.48 -10.98
CA LEU A 136 6.98 2.93 -11.24
C LEU A 136 5.88 3.24 -12.27
N GLY A 137 5.84 2.50 -13.38
CA GLY A 137 4.79 2.65 -14.39
C GLY A 137 3.39 2.31 -13.88
N PHE A 138 3.28 1.33 -12.98
CA PHE A 138 2.01 1.01 -12.31
C PHE A 138 1.48 2.19 -11.50
N TYR A 139 2.30 2.78 -10.62
CA TYR A 139 1.88 3.91 -9.80
C TYR A 139 1.65 5.19 -10.61
N ALA A 140 2.44 5.44 -11.66
CA ALA A 140 2.20 6.54 -12.60
C ALA A 140 0.81 6.46 -13.25
N ARG A 141 0.33 5.27 -13.64
CA ARG A 141 -1.03 5.08 -14.18
C ARG A 141 -2.13 5.34 -13.15
N LEU A 142 -1.82 5.27 -11.86
CA LEU A 142 -2.73 5.58 -10.76
C LEU A 142 -2.67 7.06 -10.34
N GLY A 143 -1.82 7.88 -10.98
CA GLY A 143 -1.69 9.31 -10.69
C GLY A 143 -0.61 9.67 -9.66
N TYR A 144 0.20 8.71 -9.22
CA TYR A 144 1.38 9.00 -8.41
C TYR A 144 2.51 9.52 -9.31
N SER A 145 3.21 10.55 -8.85
CA SER A 145 4.37 11.13 -9.53
C SER A 145 5.58 11.15 -8.60
N ASP A 146 6.77 11.30 -9.19
CA ASP A 146 7.96 11.68 -8.42
C ASP A 146 7.69 13.01 -7.72
N GLN A 147 8.18 13.14 -6.49
CA GLN A 147 7.96 14.29 -5.61
C GLN A 147 9.22 15.15 -5.47
N ASP A 148 10.23 14.91 -6.31
CA ASP A 148 11.51 15.63 -6.34
C ASP A 148 12.19 15.65 -4.96
N CYS A 149 12.12 14.52 -4.23
CA CYS A 149 12.71 14.37 -2.90
C CYS A 149 13.56 13.10 -2.79
N THR A 150 14.56 13.14 -1.91
CA THR A 150 15.42 11.97 -1.63
C THR A 150 14.98 11.29 -0.35
N VAL A 151 14.85 9.96 -0.40
CA VAL A 151 14.65 9.12 0.79
C VAL A 151 15.99 8.93 1.49
N LEU A 152 16.11 9.41 2.72
CA LEU A 152 17.28 9.20 3.58
C LEU A 152 16.92 8.21 4.69
N GLY A 153 17.78 7.24 4.96
CA GLY A 153 17.58 6.23 5.98
C GLY A 153 18.80 6.09 6.90
N ARG A 154 18.56 5.80 8.18
CA ARG A 154 19.57 5.49 9.18
C ARG A 154 19.06 4.36 10.06
N TRP A 155 19.87 3.34 10.27
CA TRP A 155 19.58 2.29 11.26
C TRP A 155 19.65 2.85 12.68
N VAL A 156 18.66 2.49 13.48
CA VAL A 156 18.59 2.79 14.91
C VAL A 156 18.50 1.49 15.69
N GLU A 157 19.05 1.46 16.90
CA GLU A 157 18.88 0.32 17.79
C GLU A 157 17.43 0.26 18.26
N SER A 158 16.82 -0.92 18.17
CA SER A 158 15.54 -1.20 18.80
C SER A 158 15.80 -1.39 20.30
N SER A 159 15.33 -0.44 21.12
CA SER A 159 15.36 -0.52 22.58
C SER A 159 14.38 -1.57 23.12
#